data_AF-I3D3L6-F1
#
_entry.id   AF-I3D3L6-F1
#
_cell.length_a   1.000
_cell.length_b   1.000
_cell.length_c   1.000
_cell.angle_alpha   90.00
_cell.angle_beta   90.00
_cell.angle_gamma   90.00
#
_symmetry.space_group_name_H-M   'P 1'
#
loop_
_entity.id
_entity.type
_entity.pdbx_description
1 polymer ?
#
loop_
_entity_poly.entity_id
_entity_poly.type
_entity_poly.pdbx_seq_one_letter_code
_entity_poly.pdbx_strand_id
1 'polypeptide(L)'
;VAENYNGFQDDDGCPDVDNTQPDSDGDGVPDVMDMCPKQSEVWNRYVDYDGCPDTVPVGNLRIDSDGDGIYDDVDLCINEKENWNKYLDDDGCPDIAPEQSRYKHDADLDGIINENDLCPLEPEDYDGDRDTDGCPDP
;
A
#
# COMPACT_ATOMS: atom_id res chain seq x y z
N VAL A 1 15.13 44.06 20.99
CA VAL A 1 14.17 43.73 22.07
C VAL A 1 14.92 43.91 23.39
N ALA A 2 14.26 44.32 24.46
CA ALA A 2 14.91 44.66 25.73
C ALA A 2 14.69 43.54 26.76
N GLU A 3 15.68 43.38 27.63
CA GLU A 3 15.68 42.44 28.75
C GLU A 3 14.54 42.64 29.73
N ASN A 4 14.08 41.55 30.34
CA ASN A 4 13.14 41.60 31.45
C ASN A 4 13.61 40.76 32.65
N TYR A 5 13.83 41.45 33.76
CA TYR A 5 14.30 40.88 35.01
C TYR A 5 13.17 40.12 35.74
N ASN A 6 12.94 38.86 35.38
CA ASN A 6 11.90 38.00 35.96
C ASN A 6 12.45 36.90 36.88
N GLY A 7 13.78 36.83 37.07
CA GLY A 7 14.45 35.87 37.94
C GLY A 7 14.94 34.61 37.24
N PHE A 8 14.87 34.56 35.91
CA PHE A 8 15.46 33.52 35.06
C PHE A 8 16.43 34.21 34.10
N GLN A 9 17.67 33.71 33.99
CA GLN A 9 18.68 34.15 33.01
C GLN A 9 18.85 35.67 32.73
N ASP A 10 18.58 36.50 33.74
CA ASP A 10 18.52 37.97 33.68
C ASP A 10 19.80 38.73 33.20
N ASP A 11 20.88 38.03 32.81
CA ASP A 11 22.18 38.59 32.40
C ASP A 11 22.60 38.21 30.94
N ASP A 12 21.72 37.58 30.14
CA ASP A 12 22.10 36.94 28.86
C ASP A 12 21.89 37.77 27.57
N GLY A 13 21.24 38.93 27.66
CA GLY A 13 20.92 39.83 26.56
C GLY A 13 19.52 39.62 25.94
N CYS A 14 18.73 38.64 26.37
CA CYS A 14 17.47 38.20 25.77
C CYS A 14 16.25 38.18 26.73
N PRO A 15 15.05 38.62 26.28
CA PRO A 15 13.87 38.65 27.14
C PRO A 15 13.41 37.25 27.59
N ASP A 16 13.47 37.01 28.90
CA ASP A 16 13.02 35.80 29.57
C ASP A 16 11.49 35.65 29.53
N VAL A 17 11.00 34.64 28.81
CA VAL A 17 9.60 34.22 28.90
C VAL A 17 9.48 33.14 29.96
N ASP A 18 8.57 33.32 30.93
CA ASP A 18 8.24 32.31 31.93
C ASP A 18 7.58 31.09 31.26
N ASN A 19 8.41 30.20 30.73
CA ASN A 19 8.04 28.87 30.24
C ASN A 19 8.49 27.78 31.24
N THR A 20 8.58 28.11 32.54
CA THR A 20 9.26 27.31 33.57
C THR A 20 8.43 26.12 34.10
N GLN A 21 7.91 25.27 33.22
CA GLN A 21 7.52 23.94 33.69
C GLN A 21 8.80 23.10 33.86
N PRO A 22 9.01 22.45 35.03
CA PRO A 22 10.15 21.57 35.23
C PRO A 22 10.21 20.51 34.13
N ASP A 23 11.42 20.23 33.65
CA ASP A 23 11.74 19.18 32.69
C ASP A 23 13.02 18.51 33.22
N SER A 24 12.83 17.37 33.88
CA SER A 24 13.83 16.73 34.72
C SER A 24 14.90 15.97 33.94
N ASP A 25 14.62 15.57 32.70
CA ASP A 25 15.59 14.91 31.82
C ASP A 25 16.00 15.74 30.58
N GLY A 26 15.34 16.88 30.37
CA GLY A 26 15.74 17.91 29.42
C GLY A 26 15.40 17.57 27.97
N ASP A 27 14.39 16.74 27.75
CA ASP A 27 14.01 16.28 26.42
C ASP A 27 13.04 17.23 25.67
N GLY A 28 12.56 18.27 26.35
CA GLY A 28 11.65 19.28 25.82
C GLY A 28 10.17 19.05 26.15
N VAL A 29 9.83 17.96 26.85
CA VAL A 29 8.50 17.66 27.40
C VAL A 29 8.50 18.00 28.90
N PRO A 30 7.63 18.90 29.38
CA PRO A 30 7.60 19.20 30.80
C PRO A 30 7.15 18.02 31.67
N ASP A 31 7.72 17.87 32.88
CA ASP A 31 7.46 16.80 33.88
C ASP A 31 5.96 16.55 34.15
N VAL A 32 5.11 17.56 33.95
CA VAL A 32 3.66 17.46 34.16
C VAL A 32 2.90 16.84 32.98
N MET A 33 3.52 16.82 31.80
CA MET A 33 3.04 16.20 30.56
C MET A 33 3.85 14.95 30.17
N ASP A 34 5.03 14.79 30.75
CA ASP A 34 5.97 13.71 30.52
C ASP A 34 5.55 12.44 31.29
N MET A 35 5.39 11.33 30.57
CA MET A 35 5.07 10.01 31.15
C MET A 35 6.30 9.31 31.74
N CYS A 36 7.50 9.69 31.33
CA CYS A 36 8.78 9.22 31.83
C CYS A 36 9.71 10.37 32.28
N PRO A 37 9.40 11.14 33.36
CA PRO A 37 10.13 12.36 33.82
C PRO A 37 11.61 12.25 34.21
N LYS A 38 12.28 11.15 33.89
CA LYS A 38 13.70 10.89 34.20
C LYS A 38 14.39 10.18 33.04
N GLN A 39 13.70 9.96 31.93
CA GLN A 39 14.17 9.24 30.76
C GLN A 39 13.86 10.07 29.52
N SER A 40 14.89 10.77 29.04
CA SER A 40 14.76 11.61 27.86
C SER A 40 14.22 10.84 26.65
N GLU A 41 13.23 11.44 26.00
CA GLU A 41 12.61 11.03 24.75
C GLU A 41 13.63 10.81 23.61
N VAL A 42 13.28 9.89 22.70
CA VAL A 42 13.97 9.65 21.44
C VAL A 42 13.13 10.17 20.28
N TRP A 43 13.40 11.41 19.86
CA TRP A 43 12.78 12.07 18.71
C TRP A 43 12.99 11.33 17.38
N ASN A 44 12.15 10.35 17.11
CA ASN A 44 12.27 9.41 15.99
C ASN A 44 11.03 9.43 15.05
N ARG A 45 10.07 10.35 15.30
CA ARG A 45 8.79 10.51 14.58
C ARG A 45 7.73 9.46 14.92
N TYR A 46 7.96 8.68 15.96
CA TYR A 46 7.00 7.78 16.56
C TYR A 46 6.82 8.24 18.00
N VAL A 47 5.57 8.49 18.41
CA VAL A 47 5.13 8.83 19.78
C VAL A 47 5.93 9.93 20.53
N ASP A 48 6.74 10.73 19.83
CA ASP A 48 7.60 11.85 20.27
C ASP A 48 7.07 12.87 21.33
N TYR A 49 5.79 12.87 21.69
CA TYR A 49 5.19 13.84 22.61
C TYR A 49 4.70 13.22 23.92
N ASP A 50 4.97 11.94 24.19
CA ASP A 50 4.66 11.31 25.48
C ASP A 50 5.79 11.43 26.51
N GLY A 51 7.00 11.83 26.09
CA GLY A 51 8.17 12.02 26.95
C GLY A 51 8.85 10.70 27.33
N CYS A 52 8.50 9.59 26.68
CA CYS A 52 9.04 8.27 26.99
C CYS A 52 9.88 7.74 25.83
N PRO A 53 11.12 7.28 26.08
CA PRO A 53 11.97 6.77 25.02
C PRO A 53 11.34 5.56 24.34
N ASP A 54 11.08 5.69 23.05
CA ASP A 54 10.52 4.62 22.24
C ASP A 54 11.42 4.22 21.06
N THR A 55 10.94 3.23 20.31
CA THR A 55 11.52 2.85 19.04
C THR A 55 10.42 2.80 17.99
N VAL A 56 10.70 3.34 16.81
CA VAL A 56 9.85 3.15 15.62
C VAL A 56 9.53 1.66 15.46
N PRO A 57 8.25 1.27 15.41
CA PRO A 57 7.87 -0.10 15.14
C PRO A 57 8.41 -0.47 13.77
N VAL A 58 9.44 -1.30 13.75
CA VAL A 58 9.80 -2.10 12.58
C VAL A 58 8.74 -3.20 12.49
N GLY A 59 7.55 -2.80 12.06
CA GLY A 59 6.49 -3.74 11.75
C GLY A 59 7.00 -4.69 10.69
N ASN A 60 6.62 -5.97 10.80
CA ASN A 60 6.74 -6.93 9.72
C ASN A 60 6.01 -6.35 8.51
N LEU A 61 6.71 -5.59 7.67
CA LEU A 61 6.25 -5.12 6.37
C LEU A 61 6.07 -6.36 5.52
N ARG A 62 4.92 -7.01 5.65
CA ARG A 62 4.47 -7.95 4.64
C ARG A 62 4.10 -7.09 3.45
N ILE A 63 4.91 -7.22 2.40
CA ILE A 63 4.77 -6.50 1.16
C ILE A 63 3.63 -7.18 0.40
N ASP A 64 2.79 -6.36 -0.21
CA ASP A 64 1.69 -6.75 -1.10
C ASP A 64 1.83 -5.79 -2.28
N SER A 65 2.54 -6.25 -3.30
CA SER A 65 3.08 -5.45 -4.40
C SER A 65 1.99 -4.98 -5.38
N ASP A 66 0.91 -5.74 -5.53
CA ASP A 66 -0.22 -5.41 -6.41
C ASP A 66 -1.49 -4.96 -5.65
N GLY A 67 -1.48 -5.06 -4.32
CA GLY A 67 -2.54 -4.59 -3.43
C GLY A 67 -3.81 -5.43 -3.51
N ASP A 68 -3.71 -6.72 -3.80
CA ASP A 68 -4.85 -7.65 -3.86
C ASP A 68 -5.25 -8.23 -2.49
N GLY A 69 -4.40 -8.04 -1.46
CA GLY A 69 -4.61 -8.51 -0.10
C GLY A 69 -3.91 -9.83 0.23
N ILE A 70 -3.20 -10.42 -0.73
CA ILE A 70 -2.30 -11.56 -0.59
C ILE A 70 -0.88 -11.01 -0.54
N TYR A 71 -0.06 -11.53 0.37
CA TYR A 71 1.29 -11.01 0.57
C TYR A 71 2.27 -11.65 -0.42
N ASP A 72 3.27 -10.89 -0.87
CA ASP A 72 4.32 -11.31 -1.81
C ASP A 72 5.01 -12.63 -1.43
N ASP A 73 5.02 -13.01 -0.14
CA ASP A 73 5.63 -14.25 0.34
C ASP A 73 4.77 -15.50 0.12
N VAL A 74 3.49 -15.33 -0.21
CA VAL A 74 2.51 -16.39 -0.48
C VAL A 74 1.78 -16.22 -1.82
N ASP A 75 1.89 -15.06 -2.46
CA ASP A 75 1.33 -14.73 -3.76
C ASP A 75 2.13 -15.38 -4.92
N LEU A 76 1.44 -16.13 -5.79
CA LEU A 76 2.06 -16.71 -6.99
C LEU A 76 2.25 -15.69 -8.12
N CYS A 77 1.48 -14.61 -8.14
CA CYS A 77 1.47 -13.56 -9.15
C CYS A 77 1.66 -12.17 -8.54
N ILE A 78 2.77 -11.97 -7.81
CA ILE A 78 3.26 -10.75 -7.13
C ILE A 78 2.92 -9.37 -7.77
N ASN A 79 2.72 -9.27 -9.09
CA ASN A 79 2.44 -8.00 -9.77
C ASN A 79 1.08 -7.97 -10.49
N GLU A 80 0.26 -9.00 -10.38
CA GLU A 80 -1.01 -9.15 -11.08
C GLU A 80 -2.12 -9.48 -10.09
N LYS A 81 -2.96 -8.47 -9.85
CA LYS A 81 -4.02 -8.54 -8.85
C LYS A 81 -4.95 -9.74 -9.04
N GLU A 82 -5.16 -10.52 -7.98
CA GLU A 82 -6.20 -11.54 -7.88
C GLU A 82 -7.60 -10.99 -8.22
N ASN A 83 -8.45 -11.86 -8.77
CA ASN A 83 -9.77 -11.51 -9.29
C ASN A 83 -10.97 -12.23 -8.68
N TRP A 84 -10.95 -12.73 -7.44
CA TRP A 84 -12.13 -13.01 -6.58
C TRP A 84 -13.40 -13.47 -7.30
N ASN A 85 -13.28 -14.51 -8.11
CA ASN A 85 -14.34 -15.03 -8.98
C ASN A 85 -14.90 -16.38 -8.48
N LYS A 86 -14.44 -16.86 -7.32
CA LYS A 86 -14.72 -18.17 -6.69
C LYS A 86 -13.99 -19.34 -7.33
N TYR A 87 -12.96 -19.07 -8.12
CA TYR A 87 -12.04 -20.04 -8.68
C TYR A 87 -10.64 -19.57 -8.31
N LEU A 88 -9.87 -20.47 -7.67
CA LEU A 88 -8.52 -20.27 -7.14
C LEU A 88 -8.18 -18.95 -6.41
N ASP A 89 -9.18 -18.20 -5.91
CA ASP A 89 -9.08 -16.92 -5.17
C ASP A 89 -8.01 -16.80 -4.04
N ASP A 90 -7.35 -17.88 -3.63
CA ASP A 90 -6.32 -17.89 -2.57
C ASP A 90 -4.89 -18.00 -3.14
N ASP A 91 -4.71 -18.12 -4.46
CA ASP A 91 -3.40 -18.34 -5.08
C ASP A 91 -2.69 -17.04 -5.53
N GLY A 92 -3.42 -15.93 -5.57
CA GLY A 92 -2.90 -14.60 -5.89
C GLY A 92 -2.82 -14.31 -7.38
N CYS A 93 -3.30 -15.21 -8.23
CA CYS A 93 -3.22 -15.08 -9.68
C CYS A 93 -4.59 -14.83 -10.32
N PRO A 94 -4.72 -13.82 -11.21
CA PRO A 94 -5.97 -13.61 -11.92
C PRO A 94 -6.30 -14.81 -12.80
N ASP A 95 -7.46 -15.41 -12.57
CA ASP A 95 -7.91 -16.56 -13.33
C ASP A 95 -9.30 -16.37 -13.94
N ILE A 96 -9.80 -17.37 -14.68
CA ILE A 96 -11.14 -17.34 -15.23
C ILE A 96 -11.86 -18.60 -14.77
N ALA A 97 -12.91 -18.41 -13.96
CA ALA A 97 -13.78 -19.49 -13.56
C ALA A 97 -14.33 -20.23 -14.81
N PRO A 98 -14.37 -21.58 -14.82
CA PRO A 98 -14.87 -22.35 -15.96
C PRO A 98 -16.29 -21.97 -16.40
N GLU A 99 -17.13 -21.50 -15.47
CA GLU A 99 -18.47 -21.01 -15.78
C GLU A 99 -18.47 -19.68 -16.55
N GLN A 100 -17.46 -18.83 -16.36
CA GLN A 100 -17.28 -17.59 -17.10
C GLN A 100 -16.74 -17.84 -18.51
N SER A 101 -15.89 -18.85 -18.70
CA SER A 101 -15.42 -19.25 -20.03
C SER A 101 -16.56 -19.69 -20.95
N ARG A 102 -17.70 -20.13 -20.38
CA ARG A 102 -18.90 -20.51 -21.14
C ARG A 102 -19.62 -19.32 -21.80
N TYR A 103 -19.34 -18.09 -21.36
CA TYR A 103 -19.89 -16.86 -21.94
C TYR A 103 -18.95 -16.22 -22.96
N LYS A 104 -17.94 -16.94 -23.46
CA LYS A 104 -17.18 -16.50 -24.61
C LYS A 104 -18.15 -16.36 -25.79
N HIS A 105 -18.38 -15.14 -26.26
CA HIS A 105 -19.24 -14.87 -27.41
C HIS A 105 -18.51 -15.34 -28.68
N ASP A 106 -18.64 -16.62 -29.00
CA ASP A 106 -17.98 -17.32 -30.10
C ASP A 106 -19.07 -18.25 -30.69
N ALA A 107 -19.70 -17.81 -31.77
CA ALA A 107 -20.99 -18.35 -32.21
C ALA A 107 -20.87 -19.56 -33.15
N ASP A 108 -19.77 -19.70 -33.87
CA ASP A 108 -19.42 -20.87 -34.69
C ASP A 108 -18.37 -21.78 -34.05
N LEU A 109 -17.80 -21.38 -32.91
CA LEU A 109 -16.92 -22.18 -32.05
C LEU A 109 -15.58 -22.52 -32.71
N ASP A 110 -15.06 -21.63 -33.56
CA ASP A 110 -13.74 -21.78 -34.15
C ASP A 110 -12.60 -21.34 -33.19
N GLY A 111 -12.92 -20.58 -32.14
CA GLY A 111 -11.97 -20.10 -31.16
C GLY A 111 -11.71 -18.59 -31.21
N ILE A 112 -12.29 -17.88 -32.17
CA ILE A 112 -12.25 -16.42 -32.30
C ILE A 112 -13.56 -15.86 -31.74
N ILE A 113 -13.48 -14.78 -30.95
CA ILE A 113 -14.72 -14.19 -30.40
C ILE A 113 -15.42 -13.39 -31.48
N ASN A 114 -16.75 -13.40 -31.50
CA ASN A 114 -17.61 -12.66 -32.43
C ASN A 114 -17.23 -11.18 -32.63
N GLU A 115 -16.62 -10.54 -31.62
CA GLU A 115 -16.15 -9.15 -31.68
C GLU A 115 -14.87 -8.97 -32.50
N ASN A 116 -14.06 -10.03 -32.59
CA ASN A 116 -12.79 -10.11 -33.30
C ASN A 116 -12.87 -10.96 -34.58
N ASP A 117 -14.02 -11.56 -34.84
CA ASP A 117 -14.29 -12.47 -35.94
C ASP A 117 -14.93 -11.70 -37.11
N LEU A 118 -14.32 -11.76 -38.30
CA LEU A 118 -14.87 -11.14 -39.50
C LEU A 118 -16.08 -11.90 -40.06
N CYS A 119 -16.19 -13.20 -39.76
CA CYS A 119 -17.27 -14.09 -40.15
C CYS A 119 -17.89 -14.83 -38.94
N PRO A 120 -18.58 -14.14 -37.98
CA PRO A 120 -19.01 -14.70 -36.69
C PRO A 120 -19.98 -15.90 -36.68
N LEU A 121 -20.33 -16.45 -37.83
CA LEU A 121 -21.25 -17.58 -38.00
C LEU A 121 -20.68 -18.65 -38.94
N GLU A 122 -19.48 -18.46 -39.46
CA GLU A 122 -18.79 -19.37 -40.38
C GLU A 122 -17.38 -19.64 -39.83
N PRO A 123 -17.12 -20.87 -39.32
CA PRO A 123 -15.88 -21.16 -38.64
C PRO A 123 -14.68 -21.09 -39.59
N GLU A 124 -13.58 -20.51 -39.11
CA GLU A 124 -12.24 -20.57 -39.70
C GLU A 124 -11.83 -22.01 -40.04
N ASP A 125 -11.18 -22.20 -41.20
CA ASP A 125 -10.78 -23.52 -41.69
C ASP A 125 -9.30 -23.88 -41.40
N TYR A 126 -8.54 -22.93 -40.83
CA TYR A 126 -7.17 -23.12 -40.33
C TYR A 126 -6.25 -23.75 -41.37
N ASP A 127 -6.28 -23.22 -42.59
CA ASP A 127 -5.56 -23.75 -43.75
C ASP A 127 -4.15 -23.14 -43.94
N GLY A 128 -3.81 -22.13 -43.14
CA GLY A 128 -2.54 -21.40 -43.17
C GLY A 128 -2.56 -20.09 -43.96
N ASP A 129 -3.69 -19.72 -44.58
CA ASP A 129 -3.99 -18.34 -44.99
C ASP A 129 -4.87 -17.68 -43.92
N ARG A 130 -4.53 -16.44 -43.57
CA ARG A 130 -5.21 -15.54 -42.60
C ARG A 130 -6.02 -16.18 -41.45
N ASP A 131 -5.56 -17.30 -40.87
CA ASP A 131 -6.11 -18.07 -39.71
C ASP A 131 -6.50 -17.29 -38.43
N THR A 132 -6.32 -15.98 -38.41
CA THR A 132 -6.63 -15.09 -37.28
C THR A 132 -7.75 -14.10 -37.60
N ASP A 133 -8.27 -14.08 -38.83
CA ASP A 133 -9.35 -13.17 -39.24
C ASP A 133 -10.75 -13.76 -38.99
N GLY A 134 -10.86 -15.08 -38.76
CA GLY A 134 -12.11 -15.74 -38.40
C GLY A 134 -12.99 -16.06 -39.61
N CYS A 135 -12.46 -15.93 -40.82
CA CYS A 135 -13.17 -16.25 -42.04
C CYS A 135 -12.47 -17.39 -42.79
N PRO A 136 -13.20 -18.42 -43.24
CA PRO A 136 -12.61 -19.47 -44.05
C PRO A 136 -12.05 -18.92 -45.36
N ASP A 137 -10.86 -19.41 -45.73
CA ASP A 137 -10.07 -18.90 -46.83
C ASP A 137 -10.04 -19.83 -48.08
N PRO A 138 -9.64 -19.31 -49.27
CA PRO A 138 -9.80 -20.03 -50.55
C PRO A 138 -8.66 -20.97 -50.97
#